data_AF-C0XTN0-F1
#
_entry.id   AF-C0XTN0-F1
#
_cell.length_a   1.000
_cell.length_b   1.000
_cell.length_c   1.000
_cell.angle_alpha   90.00
_cell.angle_beta   90.00
_cell.angle_gamma   90.00
#
_symmetry.space_group_name_H-M   'P 1'
#
loop_
_entity.id
_entity.type
_entity.pdbx_description
1 polymer ?
#
loop_
_entity_poly.entity_id
_entity_poly.type
_entity_poly.pdbx_seq_one_letter_code
_entity_poly.pdbx_strand_id
1 'polypeptide(L)'
;VSPQQAFNSVREFHTSYPRTLNVNSVESHPWELTLDSLQVWSDGTQVHLCDEDGSPLRFRPTSMVGVGAYPEWLMQIAMAATGSTPNINWSWGTISDHVDYLPGVRHGRVIVSRPAFRYRGLEDVNAFNEWADSHGISEWVRMGDSDRKILLKRTAPGFSEAVRSQLRRSDGWVYESFDSELTPLVRDHQDRPIFSEICLTFGISSPAPDPDALRTTAQSLSVVATNQDKELIPGISDTANLTIVPRDGFRERVIRRLFSTEETAAGAYFIRYPTDSGESGLRLRYPRRTSTGAAVETAIREMTSSGWLLGLEEKAHSLEFERYGGPAVFPLFAELFSLESRVVAHLSAASSTDTIDERLHLPILDRWLNLFPDYRSVIVEFAVQSEDSSTVQKAASALLREADSLGDLASADLIDPSIRAHMKSLANKISAHSVGTYELQSAAHLFCNRVGISTDREKALWAALSKIERRNHHANDTHPHRSRAS
;
A
#
# COMPACT_ATOMS: atom_id res chain seq x y z
N VAL A 1 15.99 2.04 50.24
CA VAL A 1 15.79 3.26 49.41
C VAL A 1 16.05 2.83 47.98
N SER A 2 14.98 2.51 47.24
CA SER A 2 15.09 2.08 45.84
C SER A 2 15.42 3.30 44.98
N PRO A 3 16.38 3.22 44.04
CA PRO A 3 16.71 4.36 43.19
C PRO A 3 15.50 4.69 42.30
N GLN A 4 15.10 5.96 42.35
CA GLN A 4 14.07 6.55 41.49
C GLN A 4 14.49 6.38 40.01
N GLN A 5 14.00 5.34 39.35
CA GLN A 5 14.15 5.08 37.92
C GLN A 5 13.21 5.97 37.08
N ALA A 6 13.19 7.27 37.37
CA ALA A 6 12.53 8.28 36.53
C ALA A 6 13.48 8.82 35.43
N PHE A 7 14.60 8.15 35.18
CA PHE A 7 15.50 8.46 34.08
C PHE A 7 14.96 7.76 32.83
N ASN A 8 14.35 8.54 31.93
CA ASN A 8 13.96 8.23 30.54
C ASN A 8 12.46 8.29 30.21
N SER A 9 11.57 8.62 31.15
CA SER A 9 10.19 8.98 30.77
C SER A 9 10.16 10.42 30.24
N VAL A 10 10.31 10.59 28.92
CA VAL A 10 9.94 11.85 28.27
C VAL A 10 8.42 11.90 28.25
N ARG A 11 7.81 12.39 29.34
CA ARG A 11 6.40 12.76 29.33
C ARG A 11 6.29 14.16 28.74
N GLU A 12 6.03 14.23 27.44
CA GLU A 12 5.51 15.43 26.79
C GLU A 12 4.06 15.64 27.27
N PHE A 13 3.90 16.12 28.51
CA PHE A 13 2.60 16.39 29.08
C PHE A 13 2.18 17.82 28.77
N HIS A 14 1.16 17.97 27.94
CA HIS A 14 0.45 19.24 27.77
C HIS A 14 -1.02 19.04 28.11
N THR A 15 -1.53 19.80 29.08
CA THR A 15 -2.89 19.70 29.63
C THR A 15 -4.02 19.99 28.65
N SER A 16 -3.70 20.40 27.42
CA SER A 16 -4.67 20.73 26.38
C SER A 16 -5.16 19.54 25.55
N TYR A 17 -4.56 18.36 25.72
CA TYR A 17 -4.95 17.18 24.95
C TYR A 17 -5.89 16.28 25.75
N PRO A 18 -6.95 15.75 25.12
CA PRO A 18 -7.91 14.89 25.80
C PRO A 18 -7.31 13.53 26.18
N ARG A 19 -6.23 13.11 25.50
CA ARG A 19 -5.49 11.86 25.74
C ARG A 19 -4.01 12.04 25.42
N THR A 20 -3.16 11.23 26.04
CA THR A 20 -1.71 11.20 25.82
C THR A 20 -1.25 9.77 25.56
N LEU A 21 -0.36 9.57 24.60
CA LEU A 21 0.25 8.26 24.34
C LEU A 21 1.32 7.98 25.40
N ASN A 22 1.18 6.87 26.11
CA ASN A 22 2.19 6.41 27.05
C ASN A 22 3.36 5.76 26.30
N VAL A 23 4.52 6.40 26.35
CA VAL A 23 5.76 5.91 25.73
C VAL A 23 6.76 5.60 26.85
N ASN A 24 7.11 4.33 27.02
CA ASN A 24 8.12 3.85 27.97
C ASN A 24 7.87 4.25 29.45
N SER A 25 6.62 4.47 29.86
CA SER A 25 6.27 4.62 31.28
C SER A 25 5.69 3.31 31.81
N VAL A 26 6.21 2.85 32.95
CA VAL A 26 5.73 1.63 33.64
C VAL A 26 4.37 1.88 34.32
N GLU A 27 4.08 3.14 34.65
CA GLU A 27 2.77 3.55 35.16
C GLU A 27 1.90 4.01 33.98
N SER A 28 0.71 3.43 33.87
CA SER A 28 -0.34 3.83 32.92
C SER A 28 -1.51 4.47 33.68
N HIS A 29 -2.02 5.60 33.19
CA HIS A 29 -3.25 6.21 33.70
C HIS A 29 -4.45 5.90 32.79
N PRO A 30 -5.70 5.88 33.29
CA PRO A 30 -6.88 5.54 32.48
C PRO A 30 -7.18 6.47 31.29
N TRP A 31 -6.60 7.67 31.27
CA TRP A 31 -6.72 8.64 30.16
C TRP A 31 -5.58 8.52 29.14
N GLU A 32 -4.60 7.65 29.40
CA GLU A 32 -3.49 7.41 28.49
C GLU A 32 -3.84 6.31 27.49
N LEU A 33 -3.41 6.52 26.25
CA LEU A 33 -3.41 5.47 25.24
C LEU A 33 -2.18 4.60 25.47
N THR A 34 -2.35 3.29 25.36
CA THR A 34 -1.26 2.31 25.33
C THR A 34 -0.99 1.91 23.89
N LEU A 35 0.16 1.29 23.62
CA LEU A 35 0.48 0.83 22.28
C LEU A 35 -0.54 -0.21 21.77
N ASP A 36 -1.02 -1.08 22.67
CA ASP A 36 -2.00 -2.12 22.35
C ASP A 36 -3.36 -1.55 21.93
N SER A 37 -3.66 -0.31 22.32
CA SER A 37 -4.90 0.36 21.98
C SER A 37 -4.84 1.12 20.65
N LEU A 38 -3.68 1.12 19.98
CA LEU A 38 -3.50 1.79 18.70
C LEU A 38 -3.68 0.81 17.54
N GLN A 39 -4.47 1.24 16.55
CA GLN A 39 -4.64 0.53 15.29
C GLN A 39 -4.14 1.40 14.14
N VAL A 40 -3.43 0.76 13.22
CA VAL A 40 -2.94 1.39 11.99
C VAL A 40 -3.56 0.66 10.81
N TRP A 41 -4.08 1.41 9.85
CA TRP A 41 -4.65 0.85 8.63
C TRP A 41 -4.39 1.75 7.42
N SER A 42 -4.64 1.25 6.22
CA SER A 42 -4.48 2.01 4.99
C SER A 42 -5.70 1.84 4.09
N ASP A 43 -6.15 2.94 3.48
CA ASP A 43 -7.15 2.93 2.41
C ASP A 43 -6.51 2.74 1.01
N GLY A 44 -5.20 2.46 0.94
CA GLY A 44 -4.43 2.38 -0.30
C GLY A 44 -3.88 3.74 -0.78
N THR A 45 -4.33 4.85 -0.22
CA THR A 45 -3.84 6.21 -0.52
C THR A 45 -3.09 6.83 0.65
N GLN A 46 -3.54 6.57 1.88
CA GLN A 46 -3.00 7.10 3.11
C GLN A 46 -2.94 6.01 4.18
N VAL A 47 -2.12 6.26 5.20
CA VAL A 47 -2.07 5.47 6.42
C VAL A 47 -2.78 6.26 7.50
N HIS A 48 -3.68 5.59 8.21
CA HIS A 48 -4.51 6.17 9.25
C HIS A 48 -4.17 5.54 10.60
N LEU A 49 -4.24 6.36 11.65
CA LEU A 49 -4.11 5.92 13.03
C LEU A 49 -5.47 6.07 13.70
N CYS A 50 -5.93 5.02 14.37
CA CYS A 50 -7.16 5.02 15.16
C CYS A 50 -6.97 4.34 16.51
N ASP A 51 -7.91 4.60 17.41
CA ASP A 51 -8.07 3.91 18.68
C ASP A 51 -8.77 2.55 18.48
N GLU A 52 -8.86 1.74 19.53
CA GLU A 52 -9.55 0.42 19.49
C GLU A 52 -11.01 0.51 19.03
N ASP A 53 -11.68 1.63 19.34
CA ASP A 53 -13.06 1.89 18.95
C ASP A 53 -13.20 2.43 17.51
N GLY A 54 -12.09 2.50 16.76
CA GLY A 54 -12.02 3.02 15.41
C GLY A 54 -11.99 4.54 15.31
N SER A 55 -11.97 5.28 16.42
CA SER A 55 -11.90 6.74 16.41
C SER A 55 -10.55 7.21 15.85
N PRO A 56 -10.52 8.15 14.89
CA PRO A 56 -9.27 8.63 14.30
C PRO A 56 -8.44 9.38 15.33
N LEU A 57 -7.15 9.06 15.40
CA LEU A 57 -6.18 9.70 16.26
C LEU A 57 -5.28 10.62 15.44
N ARG A 58 -5.01 11.81 15.97
CA ARG A 58 -4.03 12.75 15.41
C ARG A 58 -2.93 12.99 16.43
N PHE A 59 -1.70 12.90 15.97
CA PHE A 59 -0.51 13.18 16.76
C PHE A 59 -0.16 14.65 16.57
N ARG A 60 0.04 15.35 17.69
CA ARG A 60 0.52 16.72 17.69
C ARG A 60 1.74 16.76 18.60
N PRO A 61 2.97 16.86 18.05
CA PRO A 61 4.15 17.01 18.89
C PRO A 61 3.98 18.28 19.73
N THR A 62 4.32 18.19 21.00
CA THR A 62 4.20 19.33 21.94
C THR A 62 5.54 20.02 22.16
N SER A 63 6.61 19.41 21.63
CA SER A 63 7.96 19.93 21.63
C SER A 63 8.49 20.14 20.21
N MET A 64 9.67 20.77 20.12
CA MET A 64 10.46 20.90 18.89
C MET A 64 11.41 19.70 18.68
N VAL A 65 11.22 18.60 19.41
CA VAL A 65 12.02 17.39 19.20
C VAL A 65 11.73 16.86 17.80
N GLY A 66 12.79 16.76 16.99
CA GLY A 66 12.67 16.22 15.64
C GLY A 66 12.16 14.77 15.70
N VAL A 67 11.19 14.44 14.85
CA VAL A 67 10.58 13.09 14.78
C VAL A 67 11.65 12.00 14.54
N GLY A 68 12.76 12.33 13.87
CA GLY A 68 13.88 11.41 13.67
C GLY A 68 14.68 11.06 14.94
N ALA A 69 14.43 11.74 16.06
CA ALA A 69 14.99 11.38 17.37
C ALA A 69 14.14 10.36 18.12
N TYR A 70 12.93 10.05 17.62
CA TYR A 70 12.06 9.05 18.23
C TYR A 70 12.53 7.62 17.90
N PRO A 71 12.22 6.64 18.75
CA PRO A 71 12.29 5.24 18.36
C PRO A 71 11.49 4.97 17.08
N GLU A 72 11.94 4.02 16.26
CA GLU A 72 11.38 3.76 14.92
C GLU A 72 9.86 3.57 14.92
N TRP A 73 9.31 2.81 15.87
CA TRP A 73 7.87 2.59 15.98
C TRP A 73 7.08 3.88 16.26
N LEU A 74 7.63 4.78 17.10
CA LEU A 74 7.00 6.05 17.43
C LEU A 74 7.14 7.05 16.26
N MET A 75 8.26 6.99 15.53
CA MET A 75 8.40 7.71 14.27
C MET A 75 7.33 7.29 13.27
N GLN A 76 7.07 5.98 13.09
CA GLN A 76 6.03 5.48 12.20
C GLN A 76 4.63 5.96 12.62
N ILE A 77 4.30 5.93 13.92
CA ILE A 77 3.05 6.48 14.46
C ILE A 77 2.95 7.99 14.17
N ALA A 78 4.01 8.76 14.44
CA ALA A 78 4.04 10.19 14.17
C ALA A 78 3.87 10.48 12.67
N MET A 79 4.48 9.68 11.80
CA MET A 79 4.34 9.80 10.34
C MET A 79 2.93 9.44 9.87
N ALA A 80 2.34 8.35 10.35
CA ALA A 80 0.95 7.97 10.03
C ALA A 80 -0.02 9.09 10.44
N ALA A 81 0.17 9.63 11.64
CA ALA A 81 -0.70 10.66 12.18
C ALA A 81 -0.46 12.07 11.58
N THR A 82 0.68 12.31 10.93
CA THR A 82 1.02 13.58 10.24
C THR A 82 1.07 13.43 8.73
N GLY A 83 0.72 12.28 8.16
CA GLY A 83 0.87 11.98 6.72
C GLY A 83 0.09 12.91 5.79
N SER A 84 -0.94 13.58 6.31
CA SER A 84 -1.72 14.61 5.60
C SER A 84 -1.20 16.03 5.80
N THR A 85 -0.18 16.23 6.63
CA THR A 85 0.40 17.54 6.91
C THR A 85 1.42 17.88 5.82
N PRO A 86 1.26 18.99 5.09
CA PRO A 86 2.24 19.38 4.08
C PRO A 86 3.57 19.69 4.76
N ASN A 87 4.67 19.22 4.16
CA ASN A 87 6.00 19.60 4.59
C ASN A 87 6.24 21.08 4.22
N ILE A 88 6.39 21.94 5.23
CA ILE A 88 6.53 23.41 5.06
C ILE A 88 8.01 23.82 5.01
N ASN A 89 8.89 22.98 4.47
CA ASN A 89 10.30 23.31 4.29
C ASN A 89 10.65 23.53 2.81
N TRP A 90 11.53 24.50 2.55
CA TRP A 90 12.19 24.60 1.25
C TRP A 90 13.39 23.68 1.24
N SER A 91 13.48 22.81 0.23
CA SER A 91 14.64 21.96 0.01
C SER A 91 15.13 22.11 -1.42
N TRP A 92 16.45 22.25 -1.57
CA TRP A 92 17.11 22.15 -2.88
C TRP A 92 17.27 20.70 -3.33
N GLY A 93 16.92 19.72 -2.49
CA GLY A 93 17.11 18.30 -2.76
C GLY A 93 18.58 17.99 -3.05
N THR A 94 18.81 17.06 -3.96
CA THR A 94 20.17 16.62 -4.35
C THR A 94 20.96 17.69 -5.12
N ILE A 95 20.33 18.79 -5.55
CA ILE A 95 21.03 19.86 -6.27
C ILE A 95 22.15 20.45 -5.41
N SER A 96 21.95 20.58 -4.10
CA SER A 96 22.96 21.11 -3.17
C SER A 96 24.25 20.30 -3.14
N ASP A 97 24.23 19.05 -3.61
CA ASP A 97 25.41 18.17 -3.59
C ASP A 97 26.28 18.37 -4.85
N HIS A 98 25.73 19.02 -5.88
CA HIS A 98 26.36 19.14 -7.20
C HIS A 98 26.71 20.57 -7.60
N VAL A 99 26.28 21.57 -6.83
CA VAL A 99 26.53 22.99 -7.14
C VAL A 99 27.24 23.71 -5.98
N ASP A 100 27.97 24.77 -6.33
CA ASP A 100 28.62 25.65 -5.37
C ASP A 100 27.89 26.99 -5.20
N TYR A 101 26.74 27.14 -5.84
CA TYR A 101 25.88 28.32 -5.73
C TYR A 101 24.41 27.91 -5.73
N LEU A 102 23.67 28.41 -4.75
CA LEU A 102 22.23 28.29 -4.63
C LEU A 102 21.63 29.70 -4.64
N PRO A 103 20.78 30.05 -5.61
CA PRO A 103 20.21 31.39 -5.68
C PRO A 103 19.24 31.63 -4.53
N GLY A 104 19.04 32.90 -4.17
CA GLY A 104 18.00 33.26 -3.21
C GLY A 104 16.61 33.00 -3.76
N VAL A 105 15.73 32.43 -2.94
CA VAL A 105 14.34 32.15 -3.31
C VAL A 105 13.44 33.09 -2.54
N ARG A 106 12.63 33.86 -3.27
CA ARG A 106 11.67 34.80 -2.71
C ARG A 106 10.28 34.52 -3.27
N HIS A 107 9.29 34.59 -2.39
CA HIS A 107 7.88 34.60 -2.79
C HIS A 107 7.25 35.91 -2.28
N GLY A 108 7.01 36.84 -3.21
CA GLY A 108 6.61 38.20 -2.87
C GLY A 108 7.64 38.86 -1.95
N ARG A 109 7.21 39.23 -0.73
CA ARG A 109 8.09 39.86 0.28
C ARG A 109 8.81 38.86 1.18
N VAL A 110 8.49 37.56 1.10
CA VAL A 110 9.05 36.52 1.97
C VAL A 110 10.32 35.95 1.34
N ILE A 111 11.42 35.93 2.10
CA ILE A 111 12.63 35.21 1.74
C ILE A 111 12.44 33.76 2.20
N VAL A 112 12.28 32.85 1.25
CA VAL A 112 12.10 31.41 1.51
C VAL A 112 13.45 30.74 1.72
N SER A 113 14.45 31.11 0.91
CA SER A 113 15.83 30.65 1.06
C SER A 113 16.78 31.80 0.73
N ARG A 114 17.85 31.95 1.51
CA ARG A 114 18.89 32.97 1.25
C ARG A 114 19.86 32.45 0.20
N PRO A 115 20.45 33.34 -0.63
CA PRO A 115 21.57 32.96 -1.48
C PRO A 115 22.66 32.27 -0.66
N ALA A 116 23.16 31.15 -1.17
CA ALA A 116 24.22 30.39 -0.53
C ALA A 116 25.34 30.09 -1.53
N PHE A 117 26.57 30.21 -1.07
CA PHE A 117 27.79 30.02 -1.86
C PHE A 117 28.70 29.04 -1.13
N ARG A 118 29.26 28.07 -1.83
CA ARG A 118 30.16 27.08 -1.23
C ARG A 118 31.60 27.49 -1.47
N TYR A 119 32.31 27.81 -0.39
CA TYR A 119 33.74 28.03 -0.42
C TYR A 119 34.47 26.70 -0.24
N ARG A 120 35.38 26.38 -1.17
CA ARG A 120 36.20 25.15 -1.15
C ARG A 120 37.69 25.41 -0.90
N GLY A 121 38.06 26.64 -0.57
CA GLY A 121 39.46 27.00 -0.33
C GLY A 121 39.94 26.62 1.08
N LEU A 122 41.19 26.97 1.37
CA LEU A 122 41.82 26.76 2.68
C LEU A 122 41.25 27.72 3.73
N GLU A 123 41.54 27.44 5.01
CA GLU A 123 41.15 28.23 6.19
C GLU A 123 41.87 29.59 6.33
N ASP A 124 42.12 30.27 5.20
CA ASP A 124 42.69 31.61 5.15
C ASP A 124 41.58 32.65 4.98
N VAL A 125 41.48 33.57 5.93
CA VAL A 125 40.48 34.64 5.96
C VAL A 125 40.70 35.63 4.82
N ASN A 126 41.95 35.87 4.40
CA ASN A 126 42.22 36.77 3.28
C ASN A 126 41.78 36.16 1.95
N ALA A 127 42.20 34.92 1.68
CA ALA A 127 41.75 34.18 0.50
C ALA A 127 40.21 34.02 0.47
N PHE A 128 39.59 33.77 1.63
CA PHE A 128 38.14 33.74 1.77
C PHE A 128 37.48 35.07 1.40
N ASN A 129 38.01 36.19 1.89
CA ASN A 129 37.48 37.50 1.60
C ASN A 129 37.66 37.89 0.13
N GLU A 130 38.81 37.59 -0.47
CA GLU A 130 39.05 37.80 -1.90
C GLU A 130 38.07 36.99 -2.77
N TRP A 131 37.84 35.71 -2.41
CA TRP A 131 36.82 34.88 -3.06
C TRP A 131 35.41 35.46 -2.87
N ALA A 132 35.07 35.90 -1.68
CA ALA A 132 33.76 36.47 -1.39
C ALA A 132 33.54 37.76 -2.20
N ASP A 133 34.55 38.63 -2.29
CA ASP A 133 34.54 39.86 -3.07
C ASP A 133 34.38 39.56 -4.57
N SER A 134 35.07 38.54 -5.10
CA SER A 134 34.97 38.16 -6.52
C SER A 134 33.57 37.65 -6.92
N HIS A 135 32.80 37.16 -5.95
CA HIS A 135 31.42 36.68 -6.14
C HIS A 135 30.38 37.71 -5.72
N GLY A 136 30.78 38.91 -5.28
CA GLY A 136 29.88 39.96 -4.82
C GLY A 136 29.13 39.62 -3.53
N ILE A 137 29.67 38.72 -2.70
CA ILE A 137 29.05 38.32 -1.44
C ILE A 137 29.17 39.46 -0.43
N SER A 138 28.08 39.77 0.27
CA SER A 138 28.02 40.85 1.25
C SER A 138 29.05 40.72 2.40
N GLU A 139 29.31 41.83 3.09
CA GLU A 139 30.19 41.83 4.27
C GLU A 139 29.64 41.00 5.44
N TRP A 140 28.31 40.91 5.54
CA TRP A 140 27.63 40.19 6.61
C TRP A 140 27.19 38.82 6.11
N VAL A 141 27.73 37.77 6.69
CA VAL A 141 27.45 36.40 6.27
C VAL A 141 26.99 35.56 7.45
N ARG A 142 26.20 34.54 7.15
CA ARG A 142 25.93 33.46 8.11
C ARG A 142 26.73 32.23 7.70
N MET A 143 27.45 31.65 8.66
CA MET A 143 28.27 30.45 8.46
C MET A 143 28.00 29.45 9.59
N GLY A 144 28.14 28.16 9.28
CA GLY A 144 27.95 27.06 10.23
C GLY A 144 26.95 26.02 9.72
N ASP A 145 26.90 24.89 10.43
CA ASP A 145 26.13 23.72 10.02
C ASP A 145 24.73 23.72 10.61
N SER A 146 23.75 23.26 9.82
CA SER A 146 22.37 23.02 10.24
C SER A 146 21.79 24.21 11.04
N ASP A 147 21.38 23.99 12.30
CA ASP A 147 20.76 25.01 13.15
C ASP A 147 21.76 25.94 13.87
N ARG A 148 23.07 25.73 13.68
CA ARG A 148 24.13 26.44 14.41
C ARG A 148 24.85 27.47 13.54
N LYS A 149 24.08 28.27 12.81
CA LYS A 149 24.64 29.36 11.99
C LYS A 149 24.87 30.61 12.81
N ILE A 150 26.07 31.18 12.70
CA ILE A 150 26.44 32.43 13.36
C ILE A 150 26.52 33.57 12.35
N LEU A 151 26.04 34.76 12.74
CA LEU A 151 26.17 35.97 11.95
C LEU A 151 27.56 36.58 12.17
N LEU A 152 28.28 36.84 11.09
CA LEU A 152 29.66 37.32 11.10
C LEU A 152 29.81 38.50 10.14
N LYS A 153 30.60 39.50 10.54
CA LYS A 153 31.12 40.51 9.62
C LYS A 153 32.49 40.08 9.10
N ARG A 154 32.56 39.54 7.88
CA ARG A 154 33.75 38.83 7.36
C ARG A 154 35.00 39.71 7.22
N THR A 155 34.81 41.01 7.04
CA THR A 155 35.88 42.00 6.88
C THR A 155 36.35 42.61 8.21
N ALA A 156 35.63 42.39 9.31
CA ALA A 156 35.95 43.01 10.60
C ALA A 156 37.01 42.19 11.37
N PRO A 157 38.13 42.81 11.82
CA PRO A 157 39.21 42.09 12.53
C PRO A 157 38.76 41.32 13.77
N GLY A 158 37.75 41.84 14.48
CA GLY A 158 37.19 41.19 15.67
C GLY A 158 36.50 39.84 15.40
N PHE A 159 36.20 39.53 14.13
CA PHE A 159 35.53 38.29 13.71
C PHE A 159 36.46 37.31 12.98
N SER A 160 37.72 37.65 12.71
CA SER A 160 38.60 36.84 11.86
C SER A 160 38.80 35.41 12.39
N GLU A 161 38.96 35.23 13.71
CA GLU A 161 39.09 33.88 14.29
C GLU A 161 37.77 33.10 14.24
N ALA A 162 36.63 33.78 14.37
CA ALA A 162 35.32 33.15 14.24
C ALA A 162 35.09 32.67 12.79
N VAL A 163 35.43 33.49 11.80
CA VAL A 163 35.39 33.12 10.38
C VAL A 163 36.29 31.91 10.12
N ARG A 164 37.56 31.98 10.54
CA ARG A 164 38.51 30.86 10.40
C ARG A 164 37.98 29.58 11.04
N SER A 165 37.42 29.67 12.25
CA SER A 165 36.83 28.54 12.96
C SER A 165 35.67 27.90 12.20
N GLN A 166 34.80 28.71 11.59
CA GLN A 166 33.71 28.18 10.76
C GLN A 166 34.23 27.52 9.48
N LEU A 167 35.22 28.13 8.80
CA LEU A 167 35.82 27.55 7.59
C LEU A 167 36.40 26.14 7.81
N ARG A 168 36.89 25.81 9.02
CA ARG A 168 37.36 24.44 9.30
C ARG A 168 36.24 23.43 9.55
N ARG A 169 35.15 23.91 10.15
CA ARG A 169 34.13 23.05 10.77
C ARG A 169 32.94 22.80 9.86
N SER A 170 32.60 23.78 9.02
CA SER A 170 31.43 23.70 8.16
C SER A 170 31.73 23.07 6.81
N ASP A 171 30.68 22.64 6.13
CA ASP A 171 30.70 22.12 4.76
C ASP A 171 30.99 23.18 3.66
N GLY A 172 31.57 24.32 4.05
CA GLY A 172 31.92 25.43 3.19
C GLY A 172 30.75 26.34 2.78
N TRP A 173 29.50 26.07 3.17
CA TRP A 173 28.40 26.97 2.81
C TRP A 173 28.44 28.31 3.55
N VAL A 174 28.29 29.37 2.77
CA VAL A 174 28.20 30.76 3.22
C VAL A 174 26.88 31.33 2.75
N TYR A 175 26.06 31.77 3.69
CA TYR A 175 24.75 32.31 3.41
C TYR A 175 24.80 33.83 3.49
N GLU A 176 24.32 34.49 2.44
CA GLU A 176 24.32 35.93 2.37
C GLU A 176 23.40 36.53 3.45
N SER A 177 23.87 37.59 4.12
CA SER A 177 23.08 38.39 5.03
C SER A 177 23.29 39.87 4.71
N PHE A 178 22.33 40.73 5.05
CA PHE A 178 22.44 42.16 4.79
C PHE A 178 22.74 42.90 6.11
N ASP A 179 23.51 43.99 6.02
CA ASP A 179 23.79 44.89 7.14
C ASP A 179 22.52 45.67 7.52
N SER A 180 22.21 45.73 8.81
CA SER A 180 21.32 46.68 9.51
C SER A 180 19.90 47.04 9.00
N GLU A 181 19.37 46.49 7.90
CA GLU A 181 17.97 46.77 7.48
C GLU A 181 16.89 46.02 8.30
N LEU A 182 17.26 45.29 9.35
CA LEU A 182 16.27 44.80 10.30
C LEU A 182 15.93 45.95 11.25
N THR A 183 14.85 46.67 10.95
CA THR A 183 14.15 47.45 11.97
C THR A 183 13.93 46.50 13.16
N PRO A 184 14.57 46.77 14.31
CA PRO A 184 14.46 45.85 15.44
C PRO A 184 12.99 45.75 15.83
N LEU A 185 12.47 44.52 15.88
CA LEU A 185 11.10 44.29 16.30
C LEU A 185 10.90 44.75 17.75
N VAL A 186 11.96 44.67 18.56
CA VAL A 186 11.95 45.01 19.99
C VAL A 186 13.26 45.70 20.37
N ARG A 187 13.19 46.60 21.35
CA ARG A 187 14.33 47.26 21.99
C ARG A 187 14.36 46.95 23.49
N ASP A 188 15.55 46.96 24.08
CA ASP A 188 15.70 46.79 25.54
C ASP A 188 15.40 48.09 26.32
N HIS A 189 15.50 48.03 27.65
CA HIS A 189 15.30 49.17 28.55
C HIS A 189 16.29 50.33 28.37
N GLN A 190 17.35 50.14 27.59
CA GLN A 190 18.37 51.13 27.25
C GLN A 190 18.31 51.51 25.76
N ASP A 191 17.17 51.25 25.11
CA ASP A 191 16.90 51.53 23.69
C ASP A 191 17.77 50.75 22.69
N ARG A 192 18.44 49.66 23.12
CA ARG A 192 19.27 48.85 22.23
C ARG A 192 18.43 47.85 21.43
N PRO A 193 18.70 47.66 20.13
CA PRO A 193 17.98 46.70 19.30
C PRO A 193 18.18 45.24 19.77
N ILE A 194 17.11 44.45 19.81
CA ILE A 194 17.16 43.02 20.13
C ILE A 194 16.83 42.20 18.87
N PHE A 195 17.71 41.26 18.52
CA PHE A 195 17.42 40.27 17.49
C PHE A 195 16.25 39.39 17.93
N SER A 196 15.19 39.37 17.13
CA SER A 196 13.95 38.70 17.46
C SER A 196 13.54 37.77 16.33
N GLU A 197 12.94 36.64 16.69
CA GLU A 197 12.31 35.69 15.78
C GLU A 197 10.83 35.55 16.18
N ILE A 198 9.93 35.49 15.19
CA ILE A 198 8.50 35.32 15.41
C ILE A 198 8.11 33.94 14.88
N CYS A 199 7.59 33.08 15.76
CA CYS A 199 6.96 31.82 15.36
C CYS A 199 5.46 32.08 15.10
N LEU A 200 5.00 31.78 13.89
CA LEU A 200 3.61 31.93 13.47
C LEU A 200 2.98 30.54 13.28
N THR A 201 1.86 30.30 13.95
CA THR A 201 1.09 29.06 13.81
C THR A 201 -0.10 29.30 12.89
N PHE A 202 -0.19 28.55 11.79
CA PHE A 202 -1.34 28.57 10.88
C PHE A 202 -2.25 27.37 11.17
N GLY A 203 -3.52 27.63 11.42
CA GLY A 203 -4.53 26.57 11.49
C GLY A 203 -4.97 26.18 10.10
N ILE A 204 -4.72 24.93 9.69
CA ILE A 204 -5.28 24.38 8.45
C ILE A 204 -6.64 23.77 8.78
N SER A 205 -7.71 24.34 8.23
CA SER A 205 -9.02 23.69 8.21
C SER A 205 -9.00 22.56 7.18
N SER A 206 -8.48 21.39 7.56
CA SER A 206 -8.76 20.19 6.79
C SER A 206 -10.18 19.73 7.12
N PRO A 207 -11.00 19.34 6.12
CA PRO A 207 -12.25 18.66 6.42
C PRO A 207 -11.96 17.48 7.34
N ALA A 208 -12.74 17.33 8.41
CA ALA A 208 -12.65 16.14 9.23
C ALA A 208 -12.94 14.94 8.31
N PRO A 209 -12.10 13.89 8.32
CA PRO A 209 -12.44 12.67 7.61
C PRO A 209 -13.81 12.20 8.09
N ASP A 210 -14.64 11.74 7.15
CA ASP A 210 -16.01 11.29 7.42
C ASP A 210 -15.97 10.15 8.47
N PRO A 211 -16.53 10.36 9.68
CA PRO A 211 -16.52 9.35 10.74
C PRO A 211 -17.19 8.05 10.31
N ASP A 212 -18.19 8.11 9.41
CA ASP A 212 -18.93 6.94 8.97
C ASP A 212 -18.14 6.10 7.97
N ALA A 213 -17.35 6.74 7.09
CA ALA A 213 -16.40 6.06 6.20
C ALA A 213 -15.24 5.42 6.99
N LEU A 214 -14.78 6.08 8.05
CA LEU A 214 -13.74 5.54 8.94
C LEU A 214 -14.25 4.34 9.74
N ARG A 215 -15.50 4.39 10.25
CA ARG A 215 -16.10 3.30 11.03
C ARG A 215 -16.42 2.05 10.22
N THR A 216 -16.88 2.20 8.98
CA THR A 216 -17.10 1.04 8.08
C THR A 216 -15.79 0.34 7.75
N THR A 217 -14.69 1.07 7.65
CA THR A 217 -13.35 0.51 7.39
C THR A 217 -12.72 -0.07 8.67
N ALA A 218 -12.90 0.58 9.82
CA ALA A 218 -12.37 0.15 11.11
C ALA A 218 -13.09 -1.08 11.70
N GLN A 219 -14.38 -1.30 11.40
CA GLN A 219 -15.09 -2.51 11.84
C GLN A 219 -14.43 -3.81 11.33
N SER A 220 -13.67 -3.76 10.23
CA SER A 220 -12.91 -4.91 9.70
C SER A 220 -11.64 -5.24 10.52
N LEU A 221 -11.10 -4.28 11.30
CA LEU A 221 -9.81 -4.42 11.98
C LEU A 221 -9.88 -5.13 13.34
N SER A 222 -11.07 -5.19 13.94
CA SER A 222 -11.33 -5.99 15.16
C SER A 222 -11.08 -7.49 15.00
N VAL A 223 -10.74 -7.95 13.79
CA VAL A 223 -10.50 -9.34 13.41
C VAL A 223 -9.04 -9.60 13.00
N VAL A 224 -8.07 -8.74 13.35
CA VAL A 224 -6.66 -9.21 13.43
C VAL A 224 -6.51 -10.05 14.70
N ALA A 225 -7.34 -11.09 14.81
CA ALA A 225 -7.31 -12.03 15.89
C ALA A 225 -5.99 -12.79 15.80
N THR A 226 -5.29 -12.85 16.93
CA THR A 226 -4.14 -13.72 17.23
C THR A 226 -4.53 -15.22 17.23
N ASN A 227 -5.43 -15.61 16.34
CA ASN A 227 -5.99 -16.95 16.28
C ASN A 227 -4.97 -17.89 15.63
N GLN A 228 -4.45 -18.82 16.41
CA GLN A 228 -3.71 -19.99 15.92
C GLN A 228 -4.51 -20.73 14.82
N ASP A 229 -5.84 -20.61 14.82
CA ASP A 229 -6.74 -21.18 13.79
C ASP A 229 -6.63 -20.52 12.41
N LYS A 230 -5.97 -19.34 12.31
CA LYS A 230 -5.71 -18.66 11.04
C LYS A 230 -4.49 -19.23 10.32
N GLU A 231 -3.60 -19.91 11.01
CA GLU A 231 -2.33 -20.36 10.44
C GLU A 231 -2.38 -21.85 10.05
N LEU A 232 -2.09 -22.12 8.78
CA LEU A 232 -1.77 -23.45 8.30
C LEU A 232 -0.32 -23.74 8.68
N ILE A 233 -0.09 -24.71 9.56
CA ILE A 233 1.23 -25.09 10.05
C ILE A 233 1.65 -26.41 9.40
N PRO A 234 2.86 -26.48 8.79
CA PRO A 234 3.32 -27.67 8.09
C PRO A 234 3.26 -28.95 8.93
N GLY A 235 2.70 -30.01 8.35
CA GLY A 235 2.56 -31.32 9.00
C GLY A 235 1.59 -31.40 10.19
N ILE A 236 1.12 -30.26 10.72
CA ILE A 236 0.23 -30.19 11.89
C ILE A 236 -1.21 -29.99 11.46
N SER A 237 -1.48 -29.00 10.62
CA SER A 237 -2.84 -28.63 10.19
C SER A 237 -3.48 -29.71 9.31
N ASP A 238 -4.82 -29.79 9.34
CA ASP A 238 -5.59 -30.72 8.51
C ASP A 238 -5.58 -30.34 7.02
N THR A 239 -5.27 -29.09 6.70
CA THR A 239 -5.01 -28.61 5.33
C THR A 239 -3.52 -28.39 5.15
N ALA A 240 -2.94 -29.01 4.12
CA ALA A 240 -1.56 -28.75 3.71
C ALA A 240 -1.49 -27.52 2.80
N ASN A 241 -0.39 -26.78 2.87
CA ASN A 241 -0.09 -25.66 1.98
C ASN A 241 1.27 -25.87 1.29
N LEU A 242 1.21 -26.25 0.03
CA LEU A 242 2.36 -26.73 -0.72
C LEU A 242 2.69 -25.80 -1.88
N THR A 243 3.93 -25.33 -1.92
CA THR A 243 4.52 -24.66 -3.08
C THR A 243 5.11 -25.72 -3.99
N ILE A 244 4.58 -25.80 -5.20
CA ILE A 244 5.04 -26.67 -6.28
C ILE A 244 5.73 -25.79 -7.31
N VAL A 245 6.96 -26.12 -7.70
CA VAL A 245 7.68 -25.46 -8.79
C VAL A 245 7.73 -26.42 -9.97
N PRO A 246 6.83 -26.29 -10.97
CA PRO A 246 6.88 -27.09 -12.18
C PRO A 246 8.10 -26.73 -13.02
N ARG A 247 8.63 -27.68 -13.78
CA ARG A 247 9.57 -27.41 -14.87
C ARG A 247 8.89 -26.59 -15.96
N ASP A 248 9.66 -25.80 -16.71
CA ASP A 248 9.16 -25.02 -17.84
C ASP A 248 8.31 -25.86 -18.79
N GLY A 249 7.11 -25.35 -19.11
CA GLY A 249 6.12 -26.04 -19.96
C GLY A 249 5.31 -27.14 -19.27
N PHE A 250 5.59 -27.53 -18.01
CA PHE A 250 4.86 -28.58 -17.31
C PHE A 250 3.74 -28.09 -16.40
N ARG A 251 3.64 -26.78 -16.11
CA ARG A 251 2.67 -26.22 -15.17
C ARG A 251 1.23 -26.69 -15.41
N GLU A 252 0.76 -26.64 -16.65
CA GLU A 252 -0.62 -27.01 -16.99
C GLU A 252 -0.84 -28.53 -16.96
N ARG A 253 0.22 -29.32 -17.19
CA ARG A 253 0.19 -30.78 -17.00
C ARG A 253 0.09 -31.14 -15.52
N VAL A 254 0.82 -30.42 -14.66
CA VAL A 254 0.75 -30.56 -13.21
C VAL A 254 -0.66 -30.23 -12.70
N ILE A 255 -1.24 -29.10 -13.13
CA ILE A 255 -2.61 -28.72 -12.78
C ILE A 255 -3.60 -29.80 -13.23
N ARG A 256 -3.54 -30.23 -14.50
CA ARG A 256 -4.43 -31.28 -15.00
C ARG A 256 -4.31 -32.58 -14.22
N ARG A 257 -3.08 -33.00 -13.86
CA ARG A 257 -2.87 -34.23 -13.09
C ARG A 257 -3.50 -34.14 -11.70
N LEU A 258 -3.27 -33.04 -10.99
CA LEU A 258 -3.78 -32.80 -9.63
C LEU A 258 -5.30 -32.65 -9.55
N PHE A 259 -5.95 -32.33 -10.67
CA PHE A 259 -7.40 -32.10 -10.73
C PHE A 259 -8.09 -33.03 -11.76
N SER A 260 -7.44 -34.16 -12.10
CA SER A 260 -7.93 -35.10 -13.12
C SER A 260 -9.08 -35.99 -12.63
N THR A 261 -9.16 -36.25 -11.33
CA THR A 261 -10.18 -37.10 -10.71
C THR A 261 -10.79 -36.41 -9.50
N GLU A 262 -12.01 -36.81 -9.13
CA GLU A 262 -12.66 -36.36 -7.89
C GLU A 262 -11.79 -36.65 -6.66
N GLU A 263 -11.14 -37.83 -6.65
CA GLU A 263 -10.24 -38.24 -5.57
C GLU A 263 -9.10 -37.25 -5.37
N THR A 264 -8.50 -36.71 -6.45
CA THR A 264 -7.42 -35.72 -6.31
C THR A 264 -7.92 -34.29 -6.07
N ALA A 265 -9.17 -34.00 -6.44
CA ALA A 265 -9.69 -32.63 -6.50
C ALA A 265 -10.56 -32.22 -5.32
N ALA A 266 -11.18 -33.18 -4.61
CA ALA A 266 -12.16 -32.88 -3.56
C ALA A 266 -11.53 -32.09 -2.39
N GLY A 267 -11.95 -30.82 -2.27
CA GLY A 267 -11.44 -29.88 -1.25
C GLY A 267 -10.04 -29.33 -1.52
N ALA A 268 -9.44 -29.64 -2.68
CA ALA A 268 -8.17 -29.09 -3.09
C ALA A 268 -8.36 -27.85 -3.98
N TYR A 269 -7.49 -26.86 -3.86
CA TYR A 269 -7.46 -25.71 -4.76
C TYR A 269 -6.04 -25.17 -4.92
N PHE A 270 -5.79 -24.47 -6.03
CA PHE A 270 -4.48 -23.87 -6.29
C PHE A 270 -4.56 -22.37 -6.54
N ILE A 271 -3.41 -21.71 -6.45
CA ILE A 271 -3.18 -20.34 -6.89
C ILE A 271 -1.87 -20.33 -7.69
N ARG A 272 -1.83 -19.59 -8.79
CA ARG A 272 -0.59 -19.33 -9.53
C ARG A 272 0.13 -18.18 -8.86
N TYR A 273 1.34 -18.40 -8.38
CA TYR A 273 2.11 -17.36 -7.71
C TYR A 273 3.60 -17.59 -7.92
N PRO A 274 4.38 -16.57 -8.29
CA PRO A 274 5.81 -16.75 -8.41
C PRO A 274 6.43 -17.15 -7.06
N THR A 275 7.49 -17.94 -7.09
CA THR A 275 8.30 -18.20 -5.89
C THR A 275 9.02 -16.91 -5.47
N ASP A 276 9.60 -16.90 -4.28
CA ASP A 276 10.42 -15.77 -3.79
C ASP A 276 11.65 -15.53 -4.70
N SER A 277 12.07 -16.54 -5.47
CA SER A 277 13.11 -16.48 -6.50
C SER A 277 12.61 -16.03 -7.89
N GLY A 278 11.30 -15.80 -8.06
CA GLY A 278 10.68 -15.36 -9.32
C GLY A 278 10.29 -16.48 -10.28
N GLU A 279 10.42 -17.75 -9.90
CA GLU A 279 10.03 -18.90 -10.74
C GLU A 279 8.50 -19.08 -10.75
N SER A 280 7.94 -19.68 -11.81
CA SER A 280 6.50 -19.89 -11.94
C SER A 280 5.97 -20.98 -10.97
N GLY A 281 5.63 -20.60 -9.74
CA GLY A 281 5.08 -21.50 -8.73
C GLY A 281 3.56 -21.74 -8.79
N LEU A 282 3.14 -22.84 -8.17
CA LEU A 282 1.75 -23.13 -7.81
C LEU A 282 1.68 -23.30 -6.29
N ARG A 283 0.79 -22.57 -5.63
CA ARG A 283 0.43 -22.80 -4.23
C ARG A 283 -0.79 -23.69 -4.19
N LEU A 284 -0.60 -24.98 -3.92
CA LEU A 284 -1.65 -25.98 -3.77
C LEU A 284 -2.05 -26.09 -2.30
N ARG A 285 -3.33 -26.03 -2.01
CA ARG A 285 -3.90 -26.38 -0.70
C ARG A 285 -4.81 -27.58 -0.85
N TYR A 286 -4.68 -28.54 0.05
CA TYR A 286 -5.44 -29.79 -0.01
C TYR A 286 -5.64 -30.40 1.40
N PRO A 287 -6.72 -31.17 1.62
CA PRO A 287 -6.98 -31.81 2.91
C PRO A 287 -6.05 -33.02 3.11
N ARG A 288 -5.14 -32.94 4.07
CA ARG A 288 -4.04 -33.90 4.28
C ARG A 288 -4.51 -35.28 4.73
N ARG A 289 -5.37 -35.34 5.74
CA ARG A 289 -5.75 -36.60 6.44
C ARG A 289 -7.02 -37.22 5.85
N THR A 290 -7.12 -37.21 4.53
CA THR A 290 -8.28 -37.69 3.78
C THR A 290 -7.83 -38.61 2.63
N SER A 291 -8.79 -39.31 2.01
CA SER A 291 -8.52 -40.03 0.76
C SER A 291 -7.97 -39.09 -0.32
N THR A 292 -8.44 -37.83 -0.36
CA THR A 292 -7.91 -36.81 -1.27
C THR A 292 -6.45 -36.51 -1.00
N GLY A 293 -6.07 -36.31 0.26
CA GLY A 293 -4.68 -36.07 0.63
C GLY A 293 -3.75 -37.19 0.17
N ALA A 294 -4.14 -38.44 0.39
CA ALA A 294 -3.37 -39.60 -0.08
C ALA A 294 -3.27 -39.67 -1.62
N ALA A 295 -4.34 -39.33 -2.34
CA ALA A 295 -4.36 -39.29 -3.80
C ALA A 295 -3.47 -38.16 -4.36
N VAL A 296 -3.54 -36.96 -3.77
CA VAL A 296 -2.70 -35.82 -4.13
C VAL A 296 -1.22 -36.12 -3.88
N GLU A 297 -0.87 -36.67 -2.72
CA GLU A 297 0.51 -37.05 -2.40
C GLU A 297 1.05 -38.12 -3.37
N THR A 298 0.21 -39.05 -3.78
CA THR A 298 0.57 -40.07 -4.78
C THR A 298 0.82 -39.43 -6.15
N ALA A 299 -0.07 -38.56 -6.61
CA ALA A 299 0.10 -37.82 -7.85
C ALA A 299 1.38 -36.96 -7.84
N ILE A 300 1.70 -36.30 -6.71
CA ILE A 300 2.94 -35.54 -6.56
C ILE A 300 4.16 -36.44 -6.66
N ARG A 301 4.17 -37.60 -5.98
CA ARG A 301 5.28 -38.56 -6.08
C ARG A 301 5.54 -39.02 -7.51
N GLU A 302 4.48 -39.31 -8.27
CA GLU A 302 4.57 -39.69 -9.68
C GLU A 302 5.12 -38.56 -10.56
N MET A 303 4.68 -37.32 -10.34
CA MET A 303 5.17 -36.16 -11.09
C MET A 303 6.64 -35.86 -10.79
N THR A 304 7.05 -36.01 -9.52
CA THR A 304 8.45 -35.89 -9.09
C THR A 304 9.32 -36.97 -9.74
N SER A 305 8.91 -38.24 -9.69
CA SER A 305 9.67 -39.34 -10.30
C SER A 305 9.75 -39.23 -11.83
N SER A 306 8.74 -38.61 -12.46
CA SER A 306 8.69 -38.33 -13.90
C SER A 306 9.45 -37.06 -14.30
N GLY A 307 10.05 -36.32 -13.36
CA GLY A 307 10.85 -35.12 -13.63
C GLY A 307 10.05 -33.87 -14.02
N TRP A 308 8.75 -33.83 -13.72
CA TRP A 308 7.87 -32.68 -14.04
C TRP A 308 8.08 -31.50 -13.09
N LEU A 309 8.62 -31.74 -11.91
CA LEU A 309 8.79 -30.76 -10.85
C LEU A 309 10.28 -30.44 -10.65
N LEU A 310 10.59 -29.16 -10.44
CA LEU A 310 11.91 -28.66 -10.03
C LEU A 310 12.03 -28.59 -8.51
N GLY A 311 10.93 -28.28 -7.83
CA GLY A 311 10.93 -28.06 -6.39
C GLY A 311 9.55 -28.32 -5.77
N LEU A 312 9.59 -28.69 -4.49
CA LEU A 312 8.42 -28.94 -3.67
C LEU A 312 8.72 -28.49 -2.24
N GLU A 313 7.88 -27.62 -1.68
CA GLU A 313 8.08 -27.09 -0.33
C GLU A 313 6.73 -26.90 0.36
N GLU A 314 6.59 -27.40 1.58
CA GLU A 314 5.44 -27.09 2.43
C GLU A 314 5.76 -25.88 3.30
N LYS A 315 4.90 -24.84 3.22
CA LYS A 315 5.10 -23.58 3.94
C LYS A 315 3.96 -23.30 4.90
N ALA A 316 4.28 -22.65 6.01
CA ALA A 316 3.26 -22.04 6.85
C ALA A 316 2.49 -20.96 6.08
N HIS A 317 1.21 -20.79 6.37
CA HIS A 317 0.38 -19.80 5.68
C HIS A 317 -0.76 -19.28 6.54
N SER A 318 -0.86 -17.96 6.66
CA SER A 318 -1.99 -17.29 7.30
C SER A 318 -3.15 -17.14 6.32
N LEU A 319 -4.30 -17.72 6.65
CA LEU A 319 -5.54 -17.64 5.87
C LEU A 319 -6.09 -16.22 5.90
N GLU A 320 -6.45 -15.68 4.74
CA GLU A 320 -6.92 -14.31 4.59
C GLU A 320 -8.43 -14.17 4.94
N PHE A 321 -8.86 -14.57 6.14
CA PHE A 321 -10.28 -14.56 6.52
C PHE A 321 -10.95 -13.20 6.31
N GLU A 322 -10.26 -12.12 6.67
CA GLU A 322 -10.79 -10.75 6.59
C GLU A 322 -11.06 -10.34 5.14
N ARG A 323 -10.31 -10.89 4.19
CA ARG A 323 -10.49 -10.64 2.75
C ARG A 323 -11.75 -11.31 2.18
N TYR A 324 -12.29 -12.31 2.87
CA TYR A 324 -13.38 -13.14 2.37
C TYR A 324 -14.59 -13.19 3.34
N GLY A 325 -14.82 -12.10 4.09
CA GLY A 325 -15.99 -11.95 4.95
C GLY A 325 -15.90 -12.66 6.30
N GLY A 326 -14.69 -13.03 6.72
CA GLY A 326 -14.41 -13.60 8.04
C GLY A 326 -14.46 -15.14 8.09
N PRO A 327 -14.16 -15.74 9.27
CA PRO A 327 -13.98 -17.18 9.43
C PRO A 327 -15.25 -18.01 9.18
N ALA A 328 -16.45 -17.42 9.32
CA ALA A 328 -17.71 -18.12 9.06
C ALA A 328 -17.98 -18.31 7.55
N VAL A 329 -17.54 -17.35 6.72
CA VAL A 329 -17.81 -17.34 5.27
C VAL A 329 -16.65 -17.96 4.50
N PHE A 330 -15.41 -17.83 4.99
CA PHE A 330 -14.21 -18.36 4.31
C PHE A 330 -14.31 -19.84 3.88
N PRO A 331 -14.89 -20.78 4.65
CA PRO A 331 -15.05 -22.16 4.19
C PRO A 331 -15.87 -22.29 2.90
N LEU A 332 -16.88 -21.45 2.70
CA LEU A 332 -17.68 -21.42 1.47
C LEU A 332 -16.84 -20.94 0.28
N PHE A 333 -15.99 -19.93 0.48
CA PHE A 333 -15.04 -19.48 -0.53
C PHE A 333 -13.99 -20.55 -0.83
N ALA A 334 -13.44 -21.25 0.17
CA ALA A 334 -12.49 -22.33 -0.04
C ALA A 334 -13.08 -23.49 -0.86
N GLU A 335 -14.35 -23.82 -0.63
CA GLU A 335 -15.09 -24.80 -1.44
C GLU A 335 -15.30 -24.28 -2.88
N LEU A 336 -15.68 -23.01 -3.04
CA LEU A 336 -15.78 -22.37 -4.36
C LEU A 336 -14.43 -22.39 -5.11
N PHE A 337 -13.33 -22.08 -4.44
CA PHE A 337 -11.97 -22.13 -5.01
C PHE A 337 -11.60 -23.54 -5.48
N SER A 338 -12.09 -24.56 -4.77
CA SER A 338 -11.87 -25.96 -5.14
C SER A 338 -12.62 -26.31 -6.43
N LEU A 339 -13.87 -25.89 -6.56
CA LEU A 339 -14.65 -26.05 -7.80
C LEU A 339 -14.04 -25.25 -8.96
N GLU A 340 -13.63 -24.01 -8.73
CA GLU A 340 -12.96 -23.19 -9.73
C GLU A 340 -11.67 -23.81 -10.24
N SER A 341 -10.85 -24.38 -9.33
CA SER A 341 -9.59 -25.05 -9.69
C SER A 341 -9.84 -26.24 -10.63
N ARG A 342 -10.93 -26.99 -10.41
CA ARG A 342 -11.38 -28.08 -11.30
C ARG A 342 -11.82 -27.56 -12.66
N VAL A 343 -12.60 -26.48 -12.69
CA VAL A 343 -13.02 -25.83 -13.93
C VAL A 343 -11.80 -25.41 -14.73
N VAL A 344 -10.84 -24.72 -14.11
CA VAL A 344 -9.62 -24.28 -14.77
C VAL A 344 -8.82 -25.47 -15.31
N ALA A 345 -8.67 -26.55 -14.54
CA ALA A 345 -7.99 -27.76 -15.01
C ALA A 345 -8.69 -28.39 -16.23
N HIS A 346 -10.02 -28.43 -16.24
CA HIS A 346 -10.81 -28.92 -17.37
C HIS A 346 -10.63 -28.04 -18.62
N LEU A 347 -10.67 -26.71 -18.45
CA LEU A 347 -10.47 -25.76 -19.54
C LEU A 347 -9.06 -25.85 -20.13
N SER A 348 -8.03 -25.99 -19.29
CA SER A 348 -6.65 -26.24 -19.74
C SER A 348 -6.52 -27.57 -20.50
N ALA A 349 -7.32 -28.59 -20.17
CA ALA A 349 -7.31 -29.88 -20.84
C ALA A 349 -7.97 -29.87 -22.23
N ALA A 350 -8.99 -29.01 -22.42
CA ALA A 350 -9.67 -28.85 -23.70
C ALA A 350 -8.84 -28.08 -24.74
N SER A 351 -7.77 -27.40 -24.32
CA SER A 351 -6.90 -26.64 -25.20
C SER A 351 -5.78 -27.48 -25.82
N SER A 352 -5.51 -27.23 -27.10
CA SER A 352 -4.41 -27.88 -27.84
C SER A 352 -3.02 -27.35 -27.45
N THR A 353 -2.93 -26.15 -26.88
CA THR A 353 -1.66 -25.47 -26.54
C THR A 353 -1.24 -25.68 -25.08
N ASP A 354 -1.88 -26.62 -24.38
CA ASP A 354 -1.77 -26.81 -22.94
C ASP A 354 -2.18 -25.58 -22.08
N THR A 355 -2.54 -24.43 -22.67
CA THR A 355 -2.99 -23.20 -21.97
C THR A 355 -4.42 -22.83 -22.33
N ILE A 356 -5.15 -22.19 -21.42
CA ILE A 356 -6.49 -21.65 -21.75
C ILE A 356 -6.35 -20.62 -22.87
N ASP A 357 -7.20 -20.71 -23.89
CA ASP A 357 -7.26 -19.75 -24.99
C ASP A 357 -7.60 -18.36 -24.44
N GLU A 358 -6.72 -17.39 -24.69
CA GLU A 358 -6.86 -16.04 -24.15
C GLU A 358 -8.17 -15.35 -24.56
N ARG A 359 -8.74 -15.75 -25.71
CA ARG A 359 -10.03 -15.23 -26.19
C ARG A 359 -11.18 -15.63 -25.26
N LEU A 360 -11.04 -16.73 -24.51
CA LEU A 360 -12.02 -17.21 -23.54
C LEU A 360 -11.95 -16.45 -22.20
N HIS A 361 -10.89 -15.68 -21.93
CA HIS A 361 -10.73 -15.00 -20.63
C HIS A 361 -11.91 -14.07 -20.30
N LEU A 362 -12.41 -13.30 -21.27
CA LEU A 362 -13.56 -12.42 -21.06
C LEU A 362 -14.86 -13.21 -20.82
N PRO A 363 -15.27 -14.17 -21.68
CA PRO A 363 -16.42 -15.04 -21.39
C PRO A 363 -16.33 -15.79 -20.06
N ILE A 364 -15.14 -16.25 -19.66
CA ILE A 364 -14.93 -16.97 -18.38
C ILE A 364 -15.18 -16.04 -17.19
N LEU A 365 -14.58 -14.85 -17.19
CA LEU A 365 -14.78 -13.88 -16.12
C LEU A 365 -16.23 -13.37 -16.07
N ASP A 366 -16.84 -13.13 -17.23
CA ASP A 366 -18.24 -12.74 -17.34
C ASP A 366 -19.19 -13.77 -16.69
N ARG A 367 -18.96 -15.06 -16.96
CA ARG A 367 -19.73 -16.15 -16.34
C ARG A 367 -19.51 -16.24 -14.84
N TRP A 368 -18.30 -15.99 -14.36
CA TRP A 368 -18.02 -15.96 -12.93
C TRP A 368 -18.82 -14.83 -12.25
N LEU A 369 -18.87 -13.64 -12.85
CA LEU A 369 -19.67 -12.52 -12.33
C LEU A 369 -21.17 -12.84 -12.31
N ASN A 370 -21.66 -13.65 -13.25
CA ASN A 370 -23.04 -14.10 -13.28
C ASN A 370 -23.41 -15.09 -12.15
N LEU A 371 -22.44 -15.53 -11.34
CA LEU A 371 -22.72 -16.20 -10.06
C LEU A 371 -23.25 -15.21 -9.00
N PHE A 372 -22.89 -13.93 -9.13
CA PHE A 372 -23.24 -12.86 -8.20
C PHE A 372 -23.93 -11.69 -8.95
N PRO A 373 -25.10 -11.93 -9.57
CA PRO A 373 -25.74 -10.97 -10.47
C PRO A 373 -26.04 -9.62 -9.79
N ASP A 374 -26.44 -9.64 -8.51
CA ASP A 374 -26.80 -8.43 -7.76
C ASP A 374 -25.60 -7.52 -7.45
N TYR A 375 -24.38 -8.07 -7.48
CA TYR A 375 -23.14 -7.35 -7.17
C TYR A 375 -22.34 -7.00 -8.43
N ARG A 376 -22.74 -7.53 -9.59
CA ARG A 376 -21.97 -7.48 -10.83
C ARG A 376 -21.56 -6.06 -11.23
N SER A 377 -22.51 -5.13 -11.29
CA SER A 377 -22.25 -3.74 -11.68
C SER A 377 -21.29 -3.05 -10.70
N VAL A 378 -21.49 -3.24 -9.40
CA VAL A 378 -20.69 -2.63 -8.34
C VAL A 378 -19.26 -3.20 -8.31
N ILE A 379 -19.09 -4.51 -8.51
CA ILE A 379 -17.78 -5.16 -8.62
C ILE A 379 -17.00 -4.60 -9.82
N VAL A 380 -17.65 -4.50 -10.99
CA VAL A 380 -17.03 -4.00 -12.22
C VAL A 380 -16.65 -2.52 -12.06
N GLU A 381 -17.50 -1.70 -11.46
CA GLU A 381 -17.20 -0.29 -11.19
C GLU A 381 -16.00 -0.16 -10.25
N PHE A 382 -16.02 -0.86 -9.11
CA PHE A 382 -14.94 -0.86 -8.13
C PHE A 382 -13.60 -1.30 -8.75
N ALA A 383 -13.60 -2.32 -9.60
CA ALA A 383 -12.38 -2.82 -10.24
C ALA A 383 -11.76 -1.85 -11.27
N VAL A 384 -12.55 -0.89 -11.80
CA VAL A 384 -12.10 0.08 -12.82
C VAL A 384 -11.64 1.40 -12.22
N GLN A 385 -12.02 1.72 -10.96
CA GLN A 385 -11.77 3.02 -10.33
C GLN A 385 -10.30 3.44 -10.21
N SER A 386 -9.33 2.58 -10.54
CA SER A 386 -7.91 2.85 -10.33
C SER A 386 -7.11 3.31 -11.55
N GLU A 387 -7.51 3.05 -12.82
CA GLU A 387 -6.59 3.29 -13.95
C GLU A 387 -7.28 3.60 -15.30
N ASP A 388 -7.58 4.88 -15.52
CA ASP A 388 -8.16 5.39 -16.78
C ASP A 388 -7.08 5.77 -17.82
N SER A 389 -6.21 4.81 -18.16
CA SER A 389 -5.20 4.99 -19.20
C SER A 389 -5.76 4.69 -20.60
N SER A 390 -5.43 5.55 -21.58
CA SER A 390 -5.80 5.34 -22.99
C SER A 390 -5.34 3.98 -23.55
N THR A 391 -4.28 3.39 -22.99
CA THR A 391 -3.78 2.06 -23.34
C THR A 391 -4.74 0.95 -22.91
N VAL A 392 -5.23 1.01 -21.65
CA VAL A 392 -6.19 0.04 -21.10
C VAL A 392 -7.49 0.10 -21.91
N GLN A 393 -7.94 1.30 -22.26
CA GLN A 393 -9.15 1.49 -23.07
C GLN A 393 -9.04 0.90 -24.48
N LYS A 394 -7.86 0.98 -25.11
CA LYS A 394 -7.60 0.34 -26.42
C LYS A 394 -7.59 -1.19 -26.30
N ALA A 395 -6.90 -1.72 -25.30
CA ALA A 395 -6.85 -3.16 -25.03
C ALA A 395 -8.25 -3.73 -24.76
N ALA A 396 -9.06 -3.06 -23.94
CA ALA A 396 -10.45 -3.43 -23.68
C ALA A 396 -11.29 -3.50 -24.97
N SER A 397 -11.12 -2.55 -25.89
CA SER A 397 -11.83 -2.56 -27.18
C SER A 397 -11.37 -3.71 -28.09
N ALA A 398 -10.09 -4.11 -28.01
CA ALA A 398 -9.59 -5.28 -28.74
C ALA A 398 -10.18 -6.58 -28.19
N LEU A 399 -10.22 -6.73 -26.86
CA LEU A 399 -10.82 -7.89 -26.18
C LEU A 399 -12.30 -8.08 -26.55
N LEU A 400 -13.07 -6.99 -26.66
CA LEU A 400 -14.47 -7.07 -27.10
C LEU A 400 -14.58 -7.63 -28.52
N ARG A 401 -13.72 -7.20 -29.45
CA ARG A 401 -13.71 -7.72 -30.83
C ARG A 401 -13.27 -9.18 -30.88
N GLU A 402 -12.30 -9.56 -30.06
CA GLU A 402 -11.86 -10.96 -29.91
C GLU A 402 -13.02 -11.83 -29.42
N ALA A 403 -13.76 -11.39 -28.40
CA ALA A 403 -14.91 -12.10 -27.87
C ALA A 403 -16.05 -12.19 -28.90
N ASP A 404 -16.34 -11.10 -29.62
CA ASP A 404 -17.35 -11.11 -30.70
C ASP A 404 -16.99 -12.11 -31.81
N SER A 405 -15.69 -12.33 -32.07
CA SER A 405 -15.22 -13.28 -33.08
C SER A 405 -15.39 -14.76 -32.70
N LEU A 406 -15.65 -15.06 -31.43
CA LEU A 406 -15.87 -16.43 -30.96
C LEU A 406 -17.27 -16.96 -31.29
N GLY A 407 -18.25 -16.09 -31.55
CA GLY A 407 -19.63 -16.48 -31.87
C GLY A 407 -20.20 -17.50 -30.87
N ASP A 408 -20.76 -18.60 -31.38
CA ASP A 408 -21.37 -19.67 -30.56
C ASP A 408 -20.39 -20.36 -29.60
N LEU A 409 -19.07 -20.33 -29.85
CA LEU A 409 -18.07 -20.92 -28.95
C LEU A 409 -17.98 -20.18 -27.61
N ALA A 410 -18.26 -18.87 -27.60
CA ALA A 410 -18.37 -18.11 -26.36
C ALA A 410 -19.64 -18.46 -25.57
N SER A 411 -20.64 -19.06 -26.22
CA SER A 411 -21.92 -19.47 -25.63
C SER A 411 -21.97 -20.95 -25.23
N ALA A 412 -21.07 -21.79 -25.77
CA ALA A 412 -20.96 -23.20 -25.44
C ALA A 412 -20.77 -23.41 -23.92
N ASP A 413 -21.36 -24.46 -23.36
CA ASP A 413 -21.23 -24.76 -21.94
C ASP A 413 -19.83 -25.30 -21.61
N LEU A 414 -18.90 -24.36 -21.36
CA LEU A 414 -17.51 -24.60 -20.97
C LEU A 414 -17.35 -25.27 -19.59
N ILE A 415 -18.43 -25.35 -18.81
CA ILE A 415 -18.43 -25.83 -17.43
C ILE A 415 -19.52 -26.89 -17.29
N ASP A 416 -19.15 -28.04 -16.75
CA ASP A 416 -20.05 -29.14 -16.40
C ASP A 416 -21.29 -28.61 -15.64
N PRO A 417 -22.52 -28.97 -16.05
CA PRO A 417 -23.75 -28.47 -15.43
C PRO A 417 -23.85 -28.73 -13.92
N SER A 418 -23.34 -29.86 -13.44
CA SER A 418 -23.35 -30.20 -12.01
C SER A 418 -22.40 -29.32 -11.21
N ILE A 419 -21.19 -29.07 -11.73
CA ILE A 419 -20.22 -28.15 -11.12
C ILE A 419 -20.79 -26.75 -11.10
N ARG A 420 -21.40 -26.29 -12.20
CA ARG A 420 -22.04 -24.97 -12.28
C ARG A 420 -23.17 -24.82 -11.27
N ALA A 421 -24.04 -25.82 -11.15
CA ALA A 421 -25.13 -25.80 -10.18
C ALA A 421 -24.59 -25.71 -8.74
N HIS A 422 -23.49 -26.42 -8.45
CA HIS A 422 -22.85 -26.35 -7.14
C HIS A 422 -22.22 -24.98 -6.87
N MET A 423 -21.46 -24.43 -7.81
CA MET A 423 -20.91 -23.07 -7.71
C MET A 423 -22.02 -22.03 -7.47
N LYS A 424 -23.16 -22.15 -8.16
CA LYS A 424 -24.32 -21.27 -7.95
C LYS A 424 -24.94 -21.45 -6.56
N SER A 425 -25.01 -22.68 -6.04
CA SER A 425 -25.46 -22.93 -4.66
C SER A 425 -24.54 -22.27 -3.63
N LEU A 426 -23.21 -22.36 -3.82
CA LEU A 426 -22.24 -21.69 -2.95
C LEU A 426 -22.33 -20.17 -3.05
N ALA A 427 -22.43 -19.62 -4.27
CA ALA A 427 -22.60 -18.19 -4.48
C ALA A 427 -23.84 -17.65 -3.73
N ASN A 428 -24.97 -18.35 -3.81
CA ASN A 428 -26.18 -18.00 -3.06
C ASN A 428 -25.95 -18.01 -1.54
N LYS A 429 -25.22 -19.01 -1.01
CA LYS A 429 -24.88 -19.08 0.42
C LYS A 429 -23.95 -17.95 0.84
N ILE A 430 -22.97 -17.61 0.00
CA ILE A 430 -22.03 -16.51 0.24
C ILE A 430 -22.78 -15.17 0.27
N SER A 431 -23.64 -14.90 -0.71
CA SER A 431 -24.47 -13.68 -0.74
C SER A 431 -25.42 -13.57 0.46
N ALA A 432 -25.91 -14.69 1.00
CA ALA A 432 -26.75 -14.69 2.20
C ALA A 432 -26.04 -14.21 3.48
N HIS A 433 -24.70 -14.16 3.49
CA HIS A 433 -23.90 -13.64 4.61
C HIS A 433 -23.59 -12.14 4.49
N SER A 434 -24.25 -11.42 3.57
CA SER A 434 -24.06 -9.98 3.36
C SER A 434 -22.60 -9.58 3.11
N VAL A 435 -21.86 -10.40 2.36
CA VAL A 435 -20.49 -10.06 1.93
C VAL A 435 -20.49 -8.77 1.11
N GLY A 436 -19.46 -7.94 1.33
CA GLY A 436 -19.29 -6.69 0.60
C GLY A 436 -18.76 -6.88 -0.81
N THR A 437 -18.73 -5.77 -1.56
CA THR A 437 -18.18 -5.72 -2.93
C THR A 437 -16.68 -6.05 -2.95
N TYR A 438 -15.94 -5.64 -1.92
CA TYR A 438 -14.49 -5.83 -1.85
C TYR A 438 -14.11 -7.31 -1.77
N GLU A 439 -14.83 -8.09 -0.98
CA GLU A 439 -14.61 -9.52 -0.81
C GLU A 439 -14.86 -10.27 -2.12
N LEU A 440 -15.94 -9.92 -2.82
CA LEU A 440 -16.27 -10.52 -4.12
C LEU A 440 -15.29 -10.10 -5.22
N GLN A 441 -14.83 -8.84 -5.24
CA GLN A 441 -13.79 -8.41 -6.16
C GLN A 441 -12.47 -9.14 -5.89
N SER A 442 -12.11 -9.34 -4.62
CA SER A 442 -10.93 -10.12 -4.21
C SER A 442 -11.03 -11.58 -4.68
N ALA A 443 -12.20 -12.20 -4.55
CA ALA A 443 -12.45 -13.56 -5.04
C ALA A 443 -12.34 -13.63 -6.57
N ALA A 444 -12.87 -12.63 -7.29
CA ALA A 444 -12.75 -12.54 -8.75
C ALA A 444 -11.29 -12.41 -9.20
N HIS A 445 -10.50 -11.58 -8.51
CA HIS A 445 -9.07 -11.43 -8.77
C HIS A 445 -8.30 -12.75 -8.55
N LEU A 446 -8.66 -13.49 -7.49
CA LEU A 446 -8.06 -14.79 -7.22
C LEU A 446 -8.46 -15.84 -8.28
N PHE A 447 -9.68 -15.77 -8.79
CA PHE A 447 -10.13 -16.58 -9.92
C PHE A 447 -9.34 -16.25 -11.20
N CYS A 448 -9.14 -14.96 -11.52
CA CYS A 448 -8.26 -14.53 -12.62
C CYS A 448 -6.84 -15.12 -12.51
N ASN A 449 -6.28 -15.12 -11.29
CA ASN A 449 -5.00 -15.76 -11.00
C ASN A 449 -5.02 -17.27 -11.28
N ARG A 450 -6.06 -18.00 -10.88
CA ARG A 450 -6.21 -19.43 -11.18
C ARG A 450 -6.27 -19.69 -12.69
N VAL A 451 -7.06 -18.91 -13.43
CA VAL A 451 -7.16 -19.00 -14.90
C VAL A 451 -5.80 -18.76 -15.56
N GLY A 452 -4.95 -17.90 -14.97
CA GLY A 452 -3.64 -17.52 -15.52
C GLY A 452 -3.68 -16.19 -16.28
N ILE A 453 -4.62 -15.32 -15.93
CA ILE A 453 -4.75 -13.98 -16.49
C ILE A 453 -3.70 -13.07 -15.84
N SER A 454 -2.84 -12.45 -16.65
CA SER A 454 -1.88 -11.45 -16.17
C SER A 454 -2.58 -10.18 -15.65
N THR A 455 -1.96 -9.45 -14.72
CA THR A 455 -2.50 -8.20 -14.16
C THR A 455 -2.88 -7.17 -15.22
N ASP A 456 -2.07 -6.98 -16.27
CA ASP A 456 -2.38 -6.03 -17.35
C ASP A 456 -3.61 -6.45 -18.17
N ARG A 457 -3.72 -7.76 -18.46
CA ARG A 457 -4.90 -8.32 -19.14
C ARG A 457 -6.14 -8.24 -18.27
N GLU A 458 -6.02 -8.50 -16.97
CA GLU A 458 -7.11 -8.35 -16.00
C GLU A 458 -7.68 -6.93 -16.00
N LYS A 459 -6.82 -5.90 -15.96
CA LYS A 459 -7.24 -4.49 -16.07
C LYS A 459 -8.03 -4.22 -17.36
N ALA A 460 -7.56 -4.75 -18.49
CA ALA A 460 -8.25 -4.62 -19.76
C ALA A 460 -9.60 -5.36 -19.80
N LEU A 461 -9.71 -6.51 -19.12
CA LEU A 461 -10.97 -7.27 -18.97
C LEU A 461 -11.99 -6.49 -18.14
N TRP A 462 -11.60 -5.92 -17.01
CA TRP A 462 -12.48 -5.08 -16.19
C TRP A 462 -13.01 -3.87 -16.96
N ALA A 463 -12.13 -3.19 -17.72
CA ALA A 463 -12.54 -2.09 -18.60
C ALA A 463 -13.48 -2.55 -19.74
N ALA A 464 -13.29 -3.76 -20.29
CA ALA A 464 -14.19 -4.33 -21.30
C ALA A 464 -15.58 -4.64 -20.71
N LEU A 465 -15.64 -5.25 -19.53
CA LEU A 465 -16.88 -5.52 -18.80
C LEU A 465 -17.64 -4.23 -18.45
N SER A 466 -16.93 -3.18 -18.02
CA SER A 466 -17.56 -1.87 -17.76
C SER A 466 -18.22 -1.28 -19.02
N LYS A 467 -17.61 -1.46 -20.21
CA LYS A 467 -18.22 -1.07 -21.48
C LYS A 467 -19.48 -1.88 -21.80
N ILE A 468 -19.49 -3.18 -21.49
CA ILE A 468 -20.67 -4.05 -21.65
C ILE A 468 -21.80 -3.56 -20.73
N GLU A 469 -21.51 -3.32 -19.45
CA GLU A 469 -22.49 -2.82 -18.48
C GLU A 469 -23.10 -1.48 -18.91
N ARG A 470 -22.27 -0.53 -19.37
CA ARG A 470 -22.75 0.77 -19.87
C ARG A 470 -23.64 0.63 -21.11
N ARG A 471 -23.31 -0.27 -22.04
CA ARG A 471 -24.14 -0.55 -23.22
C ARG A 471 -25.50 -1.13 -22.83
N ASN A 472 -25.52 -2.07 -21.88
CA ASN A 472 -26.76 -2.68 -21.39
C ASN A 472 -27.68 -1.66 -20.69
N HIS A 473 -27.10 -0.74 -19.90
CA HIS A 473 -27.86 0.35 -19.29
C HIS A 473 -28.44 1.31 -20.33
N HIS A 474 -27.66 1.73 -21.34
CA HIS A 474 -28.16 2.61 -22.42
C HIS A 474 -29.25 1.94 -23.28
N ALA A 475 -29.17 0.62 -23.49
CA ALA A 475 -30.20 -0.13 -24.23
C ALA A 475 -31.52 -0.22 -23.44
N ASN A 476 -31.46 -0.35 -22.12
CA ASN A 476 -32.64 -0.35 -21.25
C ASN A 476 -33.28 1.04 -21.13
N ASP A 477 -32.49 2.12 -21.10
CA ASP A 477 -33.02 3.49 -21.03
C ASP A 477 -33.63 3.99 -22.35
N THR A 478 -33.24 3.41 -23.49
CA THR A 478 -33.74 3.82 -24.83
C THR A 478 -35.02 3.10 -25.27
N HIS A 479 -35.54 2.14 -24.49
CA HIS A 479 -36.82 1.45 -24.74
C HIS A 479 -37.77 1.37 -23.52
N PRO A 480 -38.33 2.49 -22.99
CA PRO A 480 -39.32 2.39 -21.92
C PRO A 480 -40.74 2.05 -22.41
N HIS A 481 -41.06 2.18 -23.70
CA HIS A 481 -42.43 2.02 -24.19
C HIS A 481 -42.54 1.50 -25.64
N ARG A 482 -42.50 0.17 -25.82
CA ARG A 482 -43.17 -0.50 -26.96
C ARG A 482 -43.79 -1.82 -26.49
N SER A 483 -44.76 -1.72 -25.59
CA SER A 483 -45.67 -2.81 -25.24
C SER A 483 -47.00 -2.22 -24.76
N ARG A 484 -47.77 -1.70 -25.73
CA ARG A 484 -49.24 -1.60 -25.73
C ARG A 484 -49.69 -0.95 -27.04
N ALA A 485 -49.99 -1.77 -28.04
CA ALA A 485 -51.03 -1.56 -29.05
C ALA A 485 -50.91 -2.64 -30.15
N SER A 486 -51.61 -3.75 -29.94
CA SER A 486 -52.42 -4.43 -30.95
C SER A 486 -53.32 -5.43 -30.24
#